data_AF-A0A812PRG0-F1
#
_entry.id   AF-A0A812PRG0-F1
#
_cell.length_a   1.000
_cell.length_b   1.000
_cell.length_c   1.000
_cell.angle_alpha   90.00
_cell.angle_beta   90.00
_cell.angle_gamma   90.00
#
_symmetry.space_group_name_H-M   'P 1'
#
loop_
_entity.id
_entity.type
_entity.pdbx_description
1 polymer ?
#
loop_
_entity_poly.entity_id
_entity_poly.type
_entity_poly.pdbx_seq_one_letter_code
_entity_poly.pdbx_strand_id
1 'polypeptide(L)'
;MAFSAEPVRNLGGRGCWFEIRVDDLAGGEISVMGVGFTATDPDTFLNSEEGEAAAPLPGCAAHIPKTFVVGYSGRSLYWNGERIEIEPVFAKLKPAQTFTIGALANLDGGLELFINRRLVYAFSPEANVKPPMEVDVPLWAVVDCSGGLKKASLIPDSILPSPEKEGIDDEATGGAGEGEDGEPGDDAGDAA
;
A
#
# COMPACT_ATOMS: atom_id res chain seq x y z
N MET A 1 -6.57 7.93 9.73
CA MET A 1 -5.45 8.47 8.94
C MET A 1 -4.28 8.80 9.84
N ALA A 2 -3.06 8.57 9.36
CA ALA A 2 -1.81 8.87 10.01
C ALA A 2 -0.80 9.41 8.98
N PHE A 3 0.10 10.28 9.44
CA PHE A 3 1.19 10.86 8.65
C PHE A 3 2.53 10.49 9.24
N SER A 4 3.61 10.49 8.44
CA SER A 4 4.94 10.59 9.02
C SER A 4 5.10 11.93 9.75
N ALA A 5 5.84 11.95 10.85
CA ALA A 5 6.12 13.18 11.59
C ALA A 5 7.07 14.11 10.82
N GLU A 6 8.00 13.53 10.07
CA GLU A 6 8.95 14.26 9.22
C GLU A 6 8.72 13.90 7.75
N PRO A 7 9.16 14.75 6.80
CA PRO A 7 9.21 14.40 5.39
C PRO A 7 10.00 13.11 5.17
N VAL A 8 9.49 12.26 4.28
CA VAL A 8 10.16 11.04 3.83
C VAL A 8 11.46 11.41 3.14
N ARG A 9 12.55 10.79 3.58
CA ARG A 9 13.88 11.04 3.03
C ARG A 9 13.94 10.65 1.56
N ASN A 10 14.41 11.57 0.72
CA ASN A 10 14.76 11.25 -0.66
C ASN A 10 16.02 10.35 -0.68
N LEU A 11 15.96 9.22 -1.37
CA LEU A 11 17.02 8.21 -1.44
C LEU A 11 18.13 8.53 -2.45
N GLY A 12 18.43 9.82 -2.66
CA GLY A 12 19.60 10.28 -3.42
C GLY A 12 19.56 9.84 -4.89
N GLY A 13 18.49 10.21 -5.60
CA GLY A 13 18.30 9.87 -7.02
C GLY A 13 17.49 8.60 -7.27
N ARG A 14 16.70 8.16 -6.28
CA ARG A 14 15.74 7.05 -6.44
C ARG A 14 14.31 7.42 -6.04
N GLY A 15 14.08 8.65 -5.58
CA GLY A 15 12.78 9.10 -5.09
C GLY A 15 12.62 8.96 -3.58
N CYS A 16 11.39 9.11 -3.08
CA CYS A 16 11.05 9.05 -1.65
C CYS A 16 10.41 7.70 -1.32
N TRP A 17 10.99 6.98 -0.35
CA TRP A 17 10.58 5.62 0.02
C TRP A 17 10.20 5.54 1.49
N PHE A 18 9.09 4.89 1.80
CA PHE A 18 8.80 4.41 3.14
C PHE A 18 8.18 3.00 3.09
N GLU A 19 8.35 2.26 4.18
CA GLU A 19 7.76 0.93 4.33
C GLU A 19 7.15 0.81 5.72
N ILE A 20 5.97 0.22 5.79
CA ILE A 20 5.28 -0.13 7.04
C ILE A 20 5.17 -1.64 7.17
N ARG A 21 5.26 -2.13 8.40
CA ARG A 21 4.84 -3.47 8.79
C ARG A 21 3.39 -3.38 9.26
N VAL A 22 2.50 -4.12 8.61
CA VAL A 22 1.11 -4.29 9.05
C VAL A 22 1.05 -5.49 9.98
N ASP A 23 0.69 -5.25 11.23
CA ASP A 23 0.60 -6.29 12.26
C ASP A 23 -0.83 -6.83 12.41
N ASP A 24 -1.82 -5.95 12.25
CA ASP A 24 -3.23 -6.28 12.41
C ASP A 24 -4.06 -5.53 11.38
N LEU A 25 -4.65 -6.30 10.46
CA LEU A 25 -5.61 -5.86 9.46
C LEU A 25 -6.90 -6.64 9.66
N ALA A 26 -7.91 -5.95 10.19
CA ALA A 26 -9.28 -6.45 10.23
C ALA A 26 -9.92 -6.22 8.85
N GLY A 27 -9.52 -7.03 7.87
CA GLY A 27 -10.03 -6.92 6.50
C GLY A 27 -9.42 -7.93 5.52
N GLY A 28 -10.19 -8.27 4.48
CA GLY A 28 -9.79 -9.06 3.30
C GLY A 28 -9.85 -8.19 2.03
N GLU A 29 -10.41 -8.68 0.92
CA GLU A 29 -10.60 -7.94 -0.35
C GLU A 29 -11.27 -6.55 -0.23
N ILE A 30 -12.01 -6.32 0.87
CA ILE A 30 -12.74 -5.08 1.15
C ILE A 30 -11.87 -4.04 1.88
N SER A 31 -10.62 -4.38 2.27
CA SER A 31 -9.77 -3.49 3.07
C SER A 31 -9.58 -2.13 2.41
N VAL A 32 -10.09 -1.10 3.09
CA VAL A 32 -10.20 0.28 2.59
C VAL A 32 -9.01 1.15 3.07
N MET A 33 -7.85 0.53 3.25
CA MET A 33 -6.63 1.27 3.56
C MET A 33 -6.13 2.03 2.33
N GLY A 34 -5.73 3.28 2.51
CA GLY A 34 -4.99 4.08 1.53
C GLY A 34 -3.53 4.24 1.93
N VAL A 35 -2.60 4.04 1.02
CA VAL A 35 -1.15 4.26 1.25
C VAL A 35 -0.55 5.13 0.15
N GLY A 36 0.25 6.11 0.52
CA GLY A 36 0.95 6.95 -0.44
C GLY A 36 1.58 8.18 0.19
N PHE A 37 1.57 9.30 -0.54
CA PHE A 37 2.29 10.53 -0.18
C PHE A 37 1.38 11.75 -0.22
N THR A 38 1.75 12.77 0.55
CA THR A 38 1.22 14.12 0.42
C THR A 38 2.35 15.14 0.41
N ALA A 39 2.22 16.19 -0.39
CA ALA A 39 3.07 17.38 -0.32
C ALA A 39 2.48 18.48 0.58
N THR A 40 1.33 18.21 1.21
CA THR A 40 0.74 19.09 2.23
C THR A 40 1.36 18.76 3.59
N ASP A 41 2.00 19.76 4.19
CA ASP A 41 2.60 19.64 5.52
C ASP A 41 1.51 19.34 6.57
N PRO A 42 1.54 18.16 7.22
CA PRO A 42 0.54 17.78 8.22
C PRO A 42 0.45 18.74 9.40
N ASP A 43 1.56 19.34 9.83
CA ASP A 43 1.56 20.23 10.99
C ASP A 43 0.82 21.53 10.66
N THR A 44 1.07 22.12 9.49
CA THR A 44 0.33 23.31 9.05
C THR A 44 -1.12 23.01 8.67
N PHE A 45 -1.39 21.81 8.13
CA PHE A 45 -2.73 21.42 7.75
C PHE A 45 -3.63 21.18 8.96
N LEU A 46 -3.07 20.63 10.04
CA LEU A 46 -3.79 20.36 11.29
C LEU A 46 -3.89 21.59 12.19
N ASN A 47 -2.85 22.44 12.20
CA ASN A 47 -2.80 23.63 13.03
C ASN A 47 -3.02 24.86 12.15
N SER A 48 -4.28 25.21 11.91
CA SER A 48 -4.66 26.52 11.36
C SER A 48 -4.10 27.65 12.26
N GLU A 49 -3.83 28.82 11.67
CA GLU A 49 -3.20 29.97 12.34
C GLU A 49 -3.78 30.25 13.74
N GLU A 50 -2.91 30.71 14.66
CA GLU A 50 -3.22 30.96 16.08
C GLU A 50 -4.57 31.68 16.27
N GLY A 51 -5.60 30.93 16.68
CA GLY A 51 -6.93 31.46 17.03
C GLY A 51 -8.13 30.75 16.40
N GLU A 52 -7.94 29.95 15.35
CA GLU A 52 -9.01 29.10 14.79
C GLU A 52 -8.90 27.65 15.27
N ALA A 53 -10.04 27.02 15.56
CA ALA A 53 -10.07 25.61 15.94
C ALA A 53 -9.55 24.76 14.76
N ALA A 54 -8.57 23.90 15.04
CA ALA A 54 -8.00 22.93 14.09
C ALA A 54 -9.11 22.30 13.23
N ALA A 55 -9.01 22.46 11.90
CA ALA A 55 -9.95 21.85 10.99
C ALA A 55 -9.92 20.32 11.19
N PRO A 56 -11.08 19.65 11.27
CA PRO A 56 -11.10 18.20 11.43
C PRO A 56 -10.42 17.54 10.23
N LEU A 57 -9.65 16.49 10.49
CA LEU A 57 -9.10 15.66 9.42
C LEU A 57 -10.23 15.19 8.49
N PRO A 58 -10.03 15.24 7.16
CA PRO A 58 -11.01 14.71 6.24
C PRO A 58 -11.19 13.21 6.46
N GLY A 59 -12.38 12.70 6.15
CA GLY A 59 -12.68 11.27 6.29
C GLY A 59 -11.90 10.34 5.34
N CYS A 60 -11.15 10.91 4.39
CA CYS A 60 -10.33 10.21 3.41
C CYS A 60 -9.08 11.04 3.08
N ALA A 61 -7.91 10.42 3.00
CA ALA A 61 -6.67 11.14 2.68
C ALA A 61 -6.68 11.75 1.28
N ALA A 62 -7.45 11.17 0.35
CA ALA A 62 -7.61 11.69 -1.00
C ALA A 62 -8.20 13.11 -1.06
N HIS A 63 -8.87 13.57 0.01
CA HIS A 63 -9.42 14.92 0.10
C HIS A 63 -8.41 15.95 0.61
N ILE A 64 -7.21 15.53 0.98
CA ILE A 64 -6.12 16.44 1.33
C ILE A 64 -5.49 16.94 0.02
N PRO A 65 -5.25 18.25 -0.15
CA PRO A 65 -4.55 18.76 -1.32
C PRO A 65 -3.21 18.05 -1.55
N LYS A 66 -2.78 17.98 -2.82
CA LYS A 66 -1.47 17.43 -3.22
C LYS A 66 -1.18 16.03 -2.65
N THR A 67 -2.22 15.19 -2.60
CA THR A 67 -2.16 13.85 -2.00
C THR A 67 -2.39 12.77 -3.05
N PHE A 68 -1.55 11.74 -3.01
CA PHE A 68 -1.45 10.68 -4.02
C PHE A 68 -1.45 9.33 -3.29
N VAL A 69 -2.50 8.54 -3.47
CA VAL A 69 -2.79 7.41 -2.58
C VAL A 69 -3.38 6.23 -3.36
N VAL A 70 -2.79 5.06 -3.19
CA VAL A 70 -3.34 3.79 -3.70
C VAL A 70 -4.15 3.11 -2.60
N GLY A 71 -5.34 2.62 -2.93
CA GLY A 71 -6.13 1.77 -2.04
C GLY A 71 -7.61 2.10 -2.00
N TYR A 72 -8.23 1.93 -0.83
CA TYR A 72 -9.66 2.03 -0.58
C TYR A 72 -10.51 0.94 -1.25
N SER A 73 -11.81 0.90 -0.89
CA SER A 73 -12.75 -0.07 -1.44
C SER A 73 -12.90 0.10 -2.95
N GLY A 74 -12.60 -0.96 -3.70
CA GLY A 74 -12.89 -1.02 -5.12
C GLY A 74 -11.86 -0.30 -5.98
N ARG A 75 -10.66 -0.88 -6.10
CA ARG A 75 -9.86 -0.69 -7.32
C ARG A 75 -9.47 0.77 -7.55
N SER A 76 -9.00 1.48 -6.53
CA SER A 76 -8.82 2.93 -6.63
C SER A 76 -7.39 3.38 -6.38
N LEU A 77 -6.94 4.29 -7.24
CA LEU A 77 -5.88 5.24 -6.99
C LEU A 77 -6.54 6.62 -6.90
N TYR A 78 -6.09 7.46 -5.98
CA TYR A 78 -6.46 8.87 -5.96
C TYR A 78 -5.23 9.70 -6.27
N TRP A 79 -5.35 10.54 -7.30
CA TRP A 79 -4.29 11.41 -7.79
C TRP A 79 -4.71 12.86 -7.61
N ASN A 80 -4.28 13.48 -6.50
CA ASN A 80 -4.64 14.84 -6.13
C ASN A 80 -6.17 15.07 -6.12
N GLY A 81 -6.90 14.18 -5.44
CA GLY A 81 -8.37 14.22 -5.32
C GLY A 81 -9.13 13.57 -6.48
N GLU A 82 -8.50 13.31 -7.62
CA GLU A 82 -9.15 12.59 -8.72
C GLU A 82 -9.05 11.08 -8.52
N ARG A 83 -10.19 10.37 -8.58
CA ARG A 83 -10.23 8.91 -8.52
C ARG A 83 -9.93 8.31 -9.89
N ILE A 84 -9.00 7.36 -9.92
CA ILE A 84 -8.63 6.54 -11.07
C ILE A 84 -8.91 5.07 -10.70
N GLU A 85 -9.59 4.35 -11.58
CA GLU A 85 -9.82 2.92 -11.38
C GLU A 85 -8.59 2.10 -11.79
N ILE A 86 -8.21 1.12 -10.96
CA ILE A 86 -7.00 0.30 -11.10
C ILE A 86 -7.28 -1.16 -10.76
N GLU A 87 -6.37 -2.08 -11.07
CA GLU A 87 -6.50 -3.46 -10.60
C GLU A 87 -6.49 -3.56 -9.06
N PRO A 88 -7.15 -4.57 -8.45
CA PRO A 88 -7.28 -4.65 -7.00
C PRO A 88 -5.97 -5.10 -6.34
N VAL A 89 -5.09 -4.14 -6.04
CA VAL A 89 -3.72 -4.38 -5.52
C VAL A 89 -3.68 -5.15 -4.18
N PHE A 90 -4.75 -5.09 -3.39
CA PHE A 90 -4.86 -5.73 -2.08
C PHE A 90 -5.67 -7.04 -2.09
N ALA A 91 -6.15 -7.50 -3.24
CA ALA A 91 -7.06 -8.65 -3.32
C ALA A 91 -6.50 -9.95 -2.72
N LYS A 92 -5.17 -10.12 -2.78
CA LYS A 92 -4.50 -11.34 -2.30
C LYS A 92 -4.13 -11.32 -0.82
N LEU A 93 -4.42 -10.23 -0.09
CA LEU A 93 -4.11 -10.12 1.33
C LEU A 93 -5.12 -10.90 2.17
N LYS A 94 -4.62 -11.79 3.02
CA LYS A 94 -5.45 -12.54 3.98
C LYS A 94 -5.59 -11.74 5.30
N PRO A 95 -6.78 -11.71 5.92
CA PRO A 95 -6.95 -11.11 7.24
C PRO A 95 -6.02 -11.73 8.29
N ALA A 96 -5.67 -10.95 9.32
CA ALA A 96 -4.82 -11.38 10.45
C ALA A 96 -3.43 -11.92 10.07
N GLN A 97 -2.97 -11.68 8.84
CA GLN A 97 -1.60 -11.95 8.41
C GLN A 97 -0.72 -10.72 8.63
N THR A 98 0.50 -10.91 9.10
CA THR A 98 1.54 -9.87 9.07
C THR A 98 2.17 -9.80 7.69
N PHE A 99 2.29 -8.59 7.15
CA PHE A 99 2.94 -8.33 5.86
C PHE A 99 3.56 -6.93 5.85
N THR A 100 4.42 -6.64 4.87
CA THR A 100 4.93 -5.28 4.67
C THR A 100 4.28 -4.60 3.48
N ILE A 101 4.13 -3.28 3.58
CA ILE A 101 3.70 -2.42 2.47
C ILE A 101 4.72 -1.30 2.33
N GLY A 102 5.26 -1.15 1.13
CA GLY A 102 6.14 -0.06 0.78
C GLY A 102 5.53 0.83 -0.30
N ALA A 103 5.81 2.12 -0.24
CA ALA A 103 5.43 3.06 -1.29
C ALA A 103 6.66 3.86 -1.73
N LEU A 104 6.82 4.01 -3.04
CA LEU A 104 7.86 4.82 -3.67
C LEU A 104 7.22 5.93 -4.50
N ALA A 105 7.55 7.18 -4.20
CA ALA A 105 7.40 8.28 -5.13
C ALA A 105 8.66 8.33 -5.99
N ASN A 106 8.59 7.87 -7.24
CA ASN A 106 9.77 7.72 -8.11
C ASN A 106 10.19 9.06 -8.74
N LEU A 107 11.35 9.09 -9.42
CA LEU A 107 11.91 10.34 -9.96
C LEU A 107 11.05 11.00 -11.05
N ASP A 108 10.21 10.22 -11.72
CA ASP A 108 9.30 10.71 -12.76
C ASP A 108 7.98 11.24 -12.16
N GLY A 109 7.88 11.29 -10.82
CA GLY A 109 6.69 11.70 -10.09
C GLY A 109 5.56 10.68 -10.13
N GLY A 110 5.88 9.41 -10.41
CA GLY A 110 4.98 8.27 -10.32
C GLY A 110 4.91 7.68 -8.92
N LEU A 111 3.95 6.77 -8.71
CA LEU A 111 3.74 6.08 -7.45
C LEU A 111 3.80 4.57 -7.65
N GLU A 112 4.69 3.92 -6.93
CA GLU A 112 4.82 2.46 -6.92
C GLU A 112 4.46 1.91 -5.54
N LEU A 113 3.71 0.81 -5.53
CA LEU A 113 3.30 0.10 -4.32
C LEU A 113 3.91 -1.29 -4.29
N PHE A 114 4.47 -1.63 -3.14
CA PHE A 114 5.12 -2.90 -2.87
C PHE A 114 4.40 -3.62 -1.73
N ILE A 115 4.21 -4.93 -1.87
CA ILE A 115 3.71 -5.79 -0.79
C ILE A 115 4.71 -6.91 -0.58
N ASN A 116 5.15 -7.11 0.66
CA ASN A 116 6.22 -8.06 1.00
C ASN A 116 7.44 -7.87 0.09
N ARG A 117 7.80 -6.59 -0.14
CA ARG A 117 8.92 -6.14 -0.98
C ARG A 117 8.83 -6.52 -2.47
N ARG A 118 7.67 -7.01 -2.94
CA ARG A 118 7.39 -7.25 -4.37
C ARG A 118 6.59 -6.07 -4.93
N LEU A 119 6.96 -5.57 -6.10
CA LEU A 119 6.20 -4.52 -6.79
C LEU A 119 4.84 -5.11 -7.19
N VAL A 120 3.75 -4.55 -6.67
CA VAL A 120 2.38 -5.01 -7.01
C VAL A 120 1.64 -4.02 -7.89
N TYR A 121 2.09 -2.77 -7.94
CA TYR A 121 1.47 -1.73 -8.74
C TYR A 121 2.44 -0.58 -9.02
N ALA A 122 2.40 -0.03 -10.23
CA ALA A 122 3.15 1.14 -10.64
C ALA A 122 2.25 2.07 -11.44
N PHE A 123 2.11 3.31 -10.99
CA PHE A 123 1.39 4.36 -11.69
C PHE A 123 2.35 5.33 -12.36
N SER A 124 2.21 5.50 -13.67
CA SER A 124 2.91 6.52 -14.46
C SER A 124 1.96 7.69 -14.74
N PRO A 125 2.26 8.91 -14.26
CA PRO A 125 1.45 10.09 -14.55
C PRO A 125 1.46 10.42 -16.05
N GLU A 126 2.60 10.25 -16.74
CA GLU A 126 2.73 10.47 -18.19
C GLU A 126 1.78 9.55 -18.97
N ALA A 127 1.81 8.24 -18.70
CA ALA A 127 0.97 7.26 -19.39
C ALA A 127 -0.55 7.50 -19.15
N ASN A 128 -0.90 8.22 -18.07
CA ASN A 128 -2.27 8.52 -17.68
C ASN A 128 -2.66 10.00 -17.90
N VAL A 129 -1.81 10.80 -18.57
CA VAL A 129 -2.03 12.22 -18.85
C VAL A 129 -2.35 13.01 -17.57
N LYS A 130 -1.60 12.74 -16.50
CA LYS A 130 -1.69 13.43 -15.21
C LYS A 130 -0.44 14.27 -14.96
N PRO A 131 -0.55 15.39 -14.21
CA PRO A 131 0.61 16.07 -13.69
C PRO A 131 1.41 15.11 -12.78
N PRO A 132 2.75 15.06 -12.91
CA PRO A 132 3.58 14.24 -12.02
C PRO A 132 3.56 14.78 -10.59
N MET A 133 3.82 13.89 -9.62
CA MET A 133 4.11 14.30 -8.25
C MET A 133 5.44 15.07 -8.22
N GLU A 134 5.46 16.22 -7.56
CA GLU A 134 6.69 16.97 -7.31
C GLU A 134 7.50 16.23 -6.23
N VAL A 135 8.63 15.62 -6.61
CA VAL A 135 9.48 14.81 -5.71
C VAL A 135 10.73 15.53 -5.21
N ASP A 136 10.91 16.78 -5.64
CA ASP A 136 11.94 17.72 -5.18
C ASP A 136 11.47 18.57 -3.99
N VAL A 137 10.17 18.58 -3.70
CA VAL A 137 9.58 19.18 -2.49
C VAL A 137 9.44 18.14 -1.36
N PRO A 138 9.34 18.58 -0.09
CA PRO A 138 9.05 17.68 1.01
C PRO A 138 7.75 16.87 0.78
N LEU A 139 7.84 15.56 0.95
CA LEU A 139 6.71 14.63 0.88
C LEU A 139 6.56 13.90 2.21
N TRP A 140 5.34 13.83 2.74
CA TRP A 140 5.03 13.07 3.94
C TRP A 140 4.36 11.75 3.56
N ALA A 141 4.70 10.68 4.29
CA ALA A 141 4.00 9.41 4.15
C ALA A 141 2.58 9.57 4.68
N VAL A 142 1.61 9.01 3.97
CA VAL A 142 0.21 8.97 4.42
C VAL A 142 -0.27 7.53 4.43
N VAL A 143 -0.84 7.14 5.56
CA VAL A 143 -1.57 5.87 5.72
C VAL A 143 -2.97 6.19 6.21
N ASP A 144 -3.96 6.00 5.35
CA ASP A 144 -5.35 6.09 5.74
C ASP A 144 -5.87 4.73 6.19
N CYS A 145 -6.28 4.65 7.45
CA CYS A 145 -6.73 3.43 8.10
C CYS A 145 -8.26 3.25 8.00
N SER A 146 -8.92 3.93 7.07
CA SER A 146 -10.37 3.83 6.90
C SER A 146 -10.76 2.36 6.62
N GLY A 147 -11.47 1.74 7.56
CA GLY A 147 -12.12 0.44 7.37
C GLY A 147 -11.23 -0.82 7.28
N GLY A 148 -10.13 -0.91 8.04
CA GLY A 148 -9.58 -2.23 8.36
C GLY A 148 -8.25 -2.27 9.08
N LEU A 149 -7.35 -1.31 8.80
CA LEU A 149 -6.03 -1.29 9.41
C LEU A 149 -6.13 -0.97 10.90
N LYS A 150 -5.75 -1.92 11.76
CA LYS A 150 -5.80 -1.78 13.23
C LYS A 150 -4.43 -1.44 13.81
N LYS A 151 -3.37 -2.03 13.27
CA LYS A 151 -2.01 -1.79 13.73
C LYS A 151 -1.01 -1.88 12.58
N ALA A 152 -0.22 -0.84 12.43
CA ALA A 152 0.97 -0.82 11.60
C ALA A 152 2.09 -0.06 12.30
N SER A 153 3.32 -0.41 11.97
CA SER A 153 4.53 0.26 12.45
C SER A 153 5.37 0.67 11.25
N LEU A 154 5.92 1.89 11.26
CA LEU A 154 6.94 2.29 10.29
C LEU A 154 8.18 1.39 10.45
N ILE A 155 8.76 0.95 9.35
CA ILE A 155 10.05 0.26 9.33
C ILE A 155 11.13 1.34 9.17
N PRO A 156 11.85 1.71 10.24
CA PRO A 156 12.90 2.71 10.15
C PRO A 156 14.01 2.21 9.22
N ASP A 157 14.60 3.14 8.48
CA ASP A 157 15.73 2.86 7.57
C ASP A 157 15.47 1.75 6.54
N SER A 158 14.19 1.51 6.18
CA SER A 158 13.86 0.55 5.13
C SER A 158 14.58 0.92 3.83
N ILE A 159 15.18 -0.10 3.21
CA ILE A 159 15.89 0.04 1.95
C ILE A 159 14.93 -0.37 0.84
N LEU A 160 14.81 0.49 -0.17
CA LEU A 160 14.09 0.21 -1.41
C LEU A 160 14.50 -1.17 -1.96
N PRO A 161 13.56 -2.07 -2.27
CA PRO A 161 13.87 -3.36 -2.89
C PRO A 161 14.69 -3.19 -4.17
N SER A 162 15.72 -4.02 -4.33
CA SER A 162 16.44 -4.09 -5.61
C SER A 162 15.53 -4.72 -6.68
N PRO A 163 15.60 -4.27 -7.94
CA PRO A 163 14.85 -4.89 -9.05
C PRO A 163 15.13 -6.40 -9.23
N GLU A 164 16.28 -6.87 -8.75
CA GLU A 164 16.71 -8.27 -8.86
C GLU A 164 16.32 -9.08 -7.61
N LYS A 165 15.11 -9.65 -7.63
CA LYS A 165 14.77 -10.98 -7.06
C LYS A 165 13.28 -11.28 -7.27
N GLU A 166 12.87 -11.42 -8.54
CA GLU A 166 11.65 -12.15 -8.86
C GLU A 166 11.98 -13.65 -9.00
N GLY A 167 12.16 -14.31 -7.85
CA GLY A 167 11.93 -15.74 -7.76
C GLY A 167 10.46 -15.94 -7.43
N ILE A 168 9.69 -16.50 -8.37
CA ILE A 168 8.32 -16.93 -8.12
C ILE A 168 8.39 -18.17 -7.23
N ASP A 169 8.51 -17.92 -5.92
CA ASP A 169 8.05 -18.89 -4.94
C ASP A 169 6.62 -18.46 -4.56
N ASP A 170 5.65 -19.25 -5.02
CA ASP A 170 4.23 -19.17 -4.66
C ASP A 170 3.98 -19.46 -3.17
N GLU A 171 5.01 -19.76 -2.39
CA GLU A 171 4.90 -20.08 -0.96
C GLU A 171 4.46 -18.92 -0.06
N ALA A 172 4.47 -17.68 -0.54
CA ALA A 172 3.85 -16.57 0.20
C ALA A 172 2.30 -16.60 0.16
N THR A 173 1.70 -17.58 -0.51
CA THR A 173 0.25 -17.85 -0.48
C THR A 173 -0.15 -19.03 0.39
N GLY A 174 0.74 -19.60 1.20
CA GLY A 174 0.36 -20.59 2.23
C GLY A 174 -0.28 -21.84 1.65
N GLY A 175 0.54 -22.73 1.10
CA GLY A 175 0.16 -24.11 0.84
C GLY A 175 -0.12 -24.82 2.15
N ALA A 176 -1.38 -25.16 2.40
CA ALA A 176 -1.69 -26.26 3.30
C ALA A 176 -1.31 -27.54 2.56
N GLY A 177 -0.36 -28.29 3.09
CA GLY A 177 -0.07 -29.63 2.58
C GLY A 177 -1.33 -30.48 2.65
N GLU A 178 -1.81 -30.92 1.50
CA GLU A 178 -2.67 -32.09 1.43
C GLU A 178 -1.77 -33.28 1.74
N GLY A 179 -1.95 -33.84 2.93
CA GLY A 179 -1.42 -35.16 3.25
C GLY A 179 -2.02 -36.17 2.28
N GLU A 180 -1.15 -36.82 1.52
CA GLU A 180 -1.43 -38.11 0.92
C GLU A 180 -1.91 -39.06 2.01
N ASP A 181 -3.13 -39.61 1.86
CA ASP A 181 -3.48 -40.89 2.45
C ASP A 181 -4.38 -41.65 1.46
N GLY A 182 -3.72 -42.50 0.67
CA GLY A 182 -4.19 -43.84 0.30
C GLY A 182 -5.37 -43.98 -0.66
N GLU A 183 -5.07 -44.21 -1.94
CA GLU A 183 -5.93 -45.03 -2.80
C GLU A 183 -6.11 -46.44 -2.20
N PRO A 184 -7.33 -46.98 -2.09
CA PRO A 184 -7.56 -48.41 -2.10
C PRO A 184 -7.85 -48.85 -3.55
N GLY A 185 -6.83 -49.41 -4.19
CA GLY A 185 -6.98 -50.17 -5.43
C GLY A 185 -7.50 -51.59 -5.17
N ASP A 186 -8.56 -51.91 -5.91
CA ASP A 186 -8.96 -53.23 -6.46
C ASP A 186 -9.10 -54.46 -5.54
N ASP A 187 -10.34 -54.92 -5.37
CA ASP A 187 -10.65 -56.34 -5.62
C ASP A 187 -12.13 -56.52 -6.02
N ALA A 188 -12.38 -56.63 -7.32
CA ALA A 188 -13.66 -57.06 -7.87
C ALA A 188 -13.45 -58.34 -8.67
N GLY A 189 -13.26 -59.44 -7.94
CA GLY A 189 -13.45 -60.78 -8.45
C GLY A 189 -14.17 -61.63 -7.41
N ASP A 190 -15.45 -61.93 -7.61
CA ASP A 190 -15.89 -63.34 -7.65
C ASP A 190 -17.33 -63.53 -8.18
N ALA A 191 -17.45 -64.60 -8.95
CA ALA A 191 -18.57 -65.51 -9.22
C ALA A 191 -20.04 -65.03 -9.27
N ALA A 192 -20.65 -65.23 -10.45
CA ALA A 192 -21.71 -66.23 -10.65
C ALA A 192 -21.80 -66.66 -12.12
#